data_AF-A0A2B7WRU5-F1
#
_entry.id   AF-A0A2B7WRU5-F1
#
_cell.length_a   1.000
_cell.length_b   1.000
_cell.length_c   1.000
_cell.angle_alpha   90.00
_cell.angle_beta   90.00
_cell.angle_gamma   90.00
#
_symmetry.space_group_name_H-M   'P 1'
#
loop_
_entity.id
_entity.type
_entity.pdbx_description
1 polymer ?
#
loop_
_entity_poly.entity_id
_entity_poly.type
_entity_poly.pdbx_seq_one_letter_code
_entity_poly.pdbx_strand_id
1 'polypeptide(L)'
;MLHKLFVGFRPFLIIKACHARQETFLGLHEWMHIPFSIFEPSPMQGLLSRIAIVPSLLQQVDQLLGSPSQSDTNAWDIFNAFTNTLSNLQYWEEGLRRESGSAYYEQLPASSSGEGNITTWFLNVTMANVYTHLWAFQIVCLLELERLEAVLSHVSPSPTFSDRVQFRYDQEKVLKISSLICSSMDYLIQNEMGLFGPASTFFPLHGIPGVCDGQIYPRGRHCAY
;
A
#
# COMPACT_ATOMS: atom_id res chain seq x y z
N MET A 1 -19.02 9.73 -20.35
CA MET A 1 -17.70 9.39 -20.96
C MET A 1 -16.55 9.91 -20.10
N LEU A 2 -16.52 11.20 -19.74
CA LEU A 2 -15.47 11.81 -18.91
C LEU A 2 -15.26 11.13 -17.54
N HIS A 3 -16.34 10.76 -16.84
CA HIS A 3 -16.25 10.05 -15.56
C HIS A 3 -15.53 8.69 -15.68
N LYS A 4 -15.79 7.93 -16.74
CA LYS A 4 -15.11 6.64 -16.98
C LYS A 4 -13.62 6.82 -17.27
N LEU A 5 -13.24 7.88 -17.99
CA LEU A 5 -11.83 8.23 -18.21
C LEU A 5 -11.15 8.60 -16.88
N PHE A 6 -11.78 9.46 -16.09
CA PHE A 6 -11.28 9.83 -14.76
C PHE A 6 -11.04 8.59 -13.89
N VAL A 7 -12.06 7.74 -13.74
CA VAL A 7 -12.00 6.47 -13.00
C VAL A 7 -10.88 5.56 -13.51
N GLY A 8 -10.71 5.44 -14.84
CA GLY A 8 -9.69 4.59 -15.46
C GLY A 8 -8.26 5.10 -15.31
N PHE A 9 -8.04 6.42 -15.32
CA PHE A 9 -6.70 7.02 -15.19
C PHE A 9 -6.27 7.22 -13.73
N ARG A 10 -7.22 7.28 -12.79
CA ARG A 10 -6.95 7.55 -11.39
C ARG A 10 -5.87 6.65 -10.75
N PRO A 11 -5.86 5.31 -10.94
CA PRO A 11 -4.80 4.46 -10.40
C PRO A 11 -3.42 4.90 -10.88
N PHE A 12 -3.26 5.12 -12.20
CA PHE A 12 -1.99 5.52 -12.81
C PHE A 12 -1.49 6.86 -12.29
N LEU A 13 -2.38 7.84 -12.12
CA LEU A 13 -2.02 9.16 -11.62
C LEU A 13 -1.54 9.11 -10.17
N ILE A 14 -2.21 8.33 -9.31
CA ILE A 14 -1.81 8.15 -7.90
C ILE A 14 -0.47 7.41 -7.83
N ILE A 15 -0.34 6.30 -8.55
CA ILE A 15 0.89 5.50 -8.59
C ILE A 15 2.07 6.35 -9.07
N LYS A 16 1.88 7.10 -10.16
CA LYS A 16 2.91 8.02 -10.67
C LYS A 16 3.29 9.09 -9.63
N ALA A 17 2.30 9.65 -8.93
CA ALA A 17 2.54 10.63 -7.88
C ALA A 17 3.31 10.04 -6.69
N CYS A 18 2.99 8.81 -6.27
CA CYS A 18 3.73 8.08 -5.26
C CYS A 18 5.19 7.85 -5.67
N HIS A 19 5.43 7.39 -6.90
CA HIS A 19 6.79 7.21 -7.43
C HIS A 19 7.58 8.51 -7.48
N ALA A 20 6.93 9.59 -7.92
CA ALA A 20 7.53 10.91 -7.95
C ALA A 20 7.68 11.54 -6.55
N ARG A 21 7.04 10.94 -5.54
CA ARG A 21 6.94 11.46 -4.17
C ARG A 21 6.47 12.92 -4.17
N GLN A 22 5.44 13.18 -4.99
CA GLN A 22 4.85 14.50 -5.18
C GLN A 22 3.36 14.43 -4.93
N GLU A 23 2.83 15.44 -4.25
CA GLU A 23 1.40 15.63 -4.04
C GLU A 23 0.64 15.61 -5.37
N THR A 24 -0.63 15.26 -5.29
CA THR A 24 -1.51 15.17 -6.44
C THR A 24 -2.85 15.80 -6.11
N PHE A 25 -3.46 16.45 -7.10
CA PHE A 25 -4.80 17.02 -6.96
C PHE A 25 -5.84 15.97 -6.54
N LEU A 26 -5.58 14.68 -6.82
CA LEU A 26 -6.44 13.57 -6.40
C LEU A 26 -6.53 13.38 -4.88
N GLY A 27 -5.59 13.93 -4.12
CA GLY A 27 -5.61 13.97 -2.66
C GLY A 27 -6.45 15.11 -2.07
N LEU A 28 -6.93 16.04 -2.90
CA LEU A 28 -7.82 17.11 -2.46
C LEU A 28 -9.23 16.58 -2.21
N HIS A 29 -9.91 17.13 -1.19
CA HIS A 29 -11.24 16.70 -0.76
C HIS A 29 -12.25 16.66 -1.92
N GLU A 30 -12.28 17.70 -2.75
CA GLU A 30 -13.17 17.79 -3.91
C GLU A 30 -12.98 16.63 -4.89
N TRP A 31 -11.74 16.18 -5.14
CA TRP A 31 -11.44 15.10 -6.08
C TRP A 31 -11.61 13.70 -5.49
N MET A 32 -11.64 13.57 -4.16
CA MET A 32 -11.93 12.32 -3.47
C MET A 32 -13.42 12.02 -3.38
N HIS A 33 -14.26 13.06 -3.23
CA HIS A 33 -15.68 12.89 -2.90
C HIS A 33 -16.65 13.28 -4.02
N ILE A 34 -16.40 14.40 -4.73
CA ILE A 34 -17.36 14.89 -5.73
C ILE A 34 -17.56 13.90 -6.88
N PRO A 35 -16.52 13.25 -7.45
CA PRO A 35 -16.69 12.30 -8.55
C PRO A 35 -17.54 11.06 -8.21
N PHE A 36 -17.74 10.77 -6.92
CA PHE A 36 -18.48 9.61 -6.42
C PHE A 36 -19.71 10.03 -5.59
N SER A 37 -20.16 11.28 -5.74
CA SER A 37 -21.35 11.79 -5.04
C SER A 37 -22.66 11.21 -5.56
N ILE A 38 -22.69 10.76 -6.82
CA ILE A 38 -23.88 10.23 -7.50
C ILE A 38 -23.85 8.70 -7.55
N PHE A 39 -22.66 8.11 -7.69
CA PHE A 39 -22.46 6.68 -7.82
C PHE A 39 -21.53 6.18 -6.73
N GLU A 40 -21.93 5.07 -6.11
CA GLU A 40 -21.07 4.40 -5.14
C GLU A 40 -19.74 4.00 -5.80
N PRO A 41 -18.59 4.35 -5.18
CA PRO A 41 -17.30 3.98 -5.72
C PRO A 41 -17.14 2.46 -5.68
N SER A 42 -16.58 1.87 -6.73
CA SER A 42 -16.14 0.48 -6.67
C SER A 42 -15.08 0.31 -5.57
N PRO A 43 -14.85 -0.92 -5.04
CA PRO A 43 -13.85 -1.15 -4.01
C PRO A 43 -12.47 -0.57 -4.36
N MET A 44 -12.04 -0.70 -5.62
CA MET A 44 -10.81 -0.09 -6.11
C MET A 44 -10.86 1.45 -6.00
N GLN A 45 -11.94 2.10 -6.41
CA GLN A 45 -12.05 3.56 -6.30
C GLN A 45 -12.12 4.03 -4.83
N GLY A 46 -12.73 3.23 -3.95
CA GLY A 46 -12.71 3.43 -2.51
C GLY A 46 -11.28 3.38 -1.96
N LEU A 47 -10.50 2.37 -2.35
CA LEU A 47 -9.08 2.29 -2.00
C LEU A 47 -8.31 3.51 -2.49
N LEU A 48 -8.42 3.85 -3.77
CA LEU A 48 -7.73 4.99 -4.39
C LEU A 48 -8.03 6.31 -3.69
N SER A 49 -9.25 6.52 -3.18
CA SER A 49 -9.57 7.70 -2.37
C SER A 49 -8.81 7.73 -1.05
N ARG A 50 -8.68 6.58 -0.37
CA ARG A 50 -7.98 6.51 0.93
C ARG A 50 -6.48 6.73 0.78
N ILE A 51 -5.88 6.22 -0.29
CA ILE A 51 -4.43 6.33 -0.53
C ILE A 51 -4.01 7.61 -1.25
N ALA A 52 -4.95 8.43 -1.74
CA ALA A 52 -4.63 9.64 -2.50
C ALA A 52 -3.86 10.70 -1.68
N ILE A 53 -3.86 10.58 -0.34
CA ILE A 53 -3.05 11.40 0.57
C ILE A 53 -1.57 10.97 0.61
N VAL A 54 -1.27 9.70 0.31
CA VAL A 54 0.08 9.12 0.45
C VAL A 54 1.14 9.89 -0.33
N PRO A 55 0.94 10.29 -1.61
CA PRO A 55 1.95 11.07 -2.33
C PRO A 55 2.36 12.37 -1.63
N SER A 56 1.40 13.09 -1.02
CA SER A 56 1.68 14.30 -0.25
C SER A 56 2.49 13.98 1.01
N LEU A 57 2.16 12.89 1.71
CA LEU A 57 2.93 12.47 2.88
C LEU A 57 4.36 12.10 2.52
N LEU A 58 4.56 11.35 1.42
CA LEU A 58 5.90 11.01 0.92
C LEU A 58 6.74 12.25 0.60
N GLN A 59 6.13 13.26 -0.04
CA GLN A 59 6.77 14.54 -0.32
C GLN A 59 7.19 15.27 0.96
N GLN A 60 6.33 15.29 1.98
CA GLN A 60 6.61 15.93 3.26
C GLN A 60 7.77 15.25 4.00
N VAL A 61 7.86 13.91 3.94
CA VAL A 61 9.03 13.22 4.51
C VAL A 61 10.31 13.63 3.79
N ASP A 62 10.31 13.73 2.46
CA ASP A 62 11.50 14.12 1.72
C ASP A 62 11.92 15.57 2.01
N GLN A 63 10.95 16.47 2.18
CA GLN A 63 11.21 17.86 2.59
C GLN A 63 11.80 17.94 4.00
N LEU A 64 11.27 17.14 4.93
CA LEU A 64 11.77 17.04 6.30
C LEU A 64 13.23 16.55 6.31
N LEU A 65 13.53 15.51 5.53
CA LEU A 65 14.88 14.94 5.42
C LEU A 65 15.87 15.87 4.68
N GLY A 66 15.39 16.60 3.67
CA GLY A 66 16.20 17.53 2.88
C GLY A 66 16.50 18.86 3.58
N SER A 67 15.69 19.25 4.56
CA SER A 67 15.85 20.49 5.32
C SER A 67 15.58 20.26 6.82
N PRO A 68 16.56 19.72 7.58
CA PRO A 68 16.41 19.37 8.99
C PRO A 68 16.10 20.54 9.95
N SER A 69 16.06 21.77 9.42
CA SER A 69 15.72 22.98 10.18
C SER A 69 14.21 23.14 10.42
N GLN A 70 13.35 22.25 9.89
CA GLN A 70 11.92 22.26 10.18
C GLN A 70 11.62 21.56 11.51
N SER A 71 10.75 22.16 12.32
CA SER A 71 10.50 21.80 13.72
C SER A 71 10.02 20.37 13.94
N ASP A 72 10.37 19.79 15.09
CA ASP A 72 9.93 18.47 15.60
C ASP A 72 8.42 18.24 15.47
N THR A 73 7.62 19.31 15.58
CA THR A 73 6.16 19.27 15.42
C THR A 73 5.74 18.76 14.04
N ASN A 74 6.42 19.17 12.96
CA ASN A 74 6.07 18.75 11.60
C ASN A 74 6.32 17.25 11.39
N ALA A 75 7.43 16.72 11.94
CA ALA A 75 7.75 15.30 11.86
C ALA A 75 6.70 14.42 12.57
N TRP A 76 6.18 14.88 13.72
CA TRP A 76 5.11 14.21 14.45
C TRP A 76 3.77 14.22 13.71
N ASP A 77 3.41 15.34 13.06
CA ASP A 77 2.18 15.44 12.29
C ASP A 77 2.20 14.48 11.09
N ILE A 78 3.34 14.39 10.40
CA ILE A 78 3.55 13.43 9.29
C ILE A 78 3.46 11.99 9.80
N PHE A 79 4.10 11.67 10.93
CA PHE A 79 4.06 10.35 11.54
C PHE A 79 2.62 9.92 11.92
N ASN A 80 1.87 10.82 12.55
CA ASN A 80 0.46 10.59 12.88
C ASN A 80 -0.40 10.42 11.62
N ALA A 81 -0.13 11.18 10.56
CA ALA A 81 -0.84 11.06 9.29
C ALA A 81 -0.61 9.69 8.62
N PHE A 82 0.62 9.17 8.62
CA PHE A 82 0.90 7.81 8.14
C PHE A 82 0.23 6.74 9.02
N THR A 83 0.29 6.90 10.34
CA THR A 83 -0.37 5.98 11.29
C THR A 83 -1.88 5.93 11.04
N ASN A 84 -2.52 7.09 10.93
CA ASN A 84 -3.95 7.19 10.62
C ASN A 84 -4.29 6.57 9.27
N THR A 85 -3.45 6.80 8.25
CA THR A 85 -3.63 6.20 6.92
C THR A 85 -3.54 4.68 6.99
N LEU A 86 -2.54 4.13 7.69
CA LEU A 86 -2.35 2.70 7.87
C LEU A 86 -3.51 2.05 8.64
N SER A 87 -3.95 2.65 9.75
CA SER A 87 -5.10 2.17 10.52
C SER A 87 -6.40 2.22 9.72
N ASN A 88 -6.59 3.26 8.90
CA ASN A 88 -7.74 3.38 8.02
C ASN A 88 -7.76 2.27 6.96
N LEU A 89 -6.62 1.96 6.35
CA LEU A 89 -6.49 0.83 5.40
C LEU A 89 -6.82 -0.51 6.04
N GLN A 90 -6.31 -0.78 7.25
CA GLN A 90 -6.55 -2.02 7.98
C GLN A 90 -8.01 -2.16 8.43
N TYR A 91 -8.60 -1.08 8.94
CA TYR A 91 -10.01 -1.07 9.31
C TYR A 91 -10.90 -1.32 8.08
N TRP A 92 -10.54 -0.74 6.94
CA TRP A 92 -11.26 -0.94 5.69
C TRP A 92 -11.12 -2.37 5.15
N GLU A 93 -9.93 -2.97 5.22
CA GLU A 93 -9.69 -4.38 4.89
C GLU A 93 -10.60 -5.32 5.71
N GLU A 94 -10.71 -5.07 7.02
CA GLU A 94 -11.61 -5.81 7.90
C GLU A 94 -13.10 -5.57 7.56
N GLY A 95 -13.44 -4.35 7.18
CA GLY A 95 -14.78 -3.99 6.69
C GLY A 95 -15.19 -4.80 5.47
N LEU A 96 -14.31 -4.86 4.46
CA LEU A 96 -14.53 -5.65 3.24
C LEU A 96 -14.84 -7.12 3.57
N ARG A 97 -14.08 -7.72 4.47
CA ARG A 97 -14.30 -9.13 4.88
C ARG A 97 -15.65 -9.36 5.56
N ARG A 98 -16.16 -8.37 6.30
CA ARG A 98 -17.45 -8.47 6.99
C ARG A 98 -18.64 -8.29 6.05
N GLU A 99 -18.55 -7.39 5.08
CA GLU A 99 -19.66 -7.04 4.17
C GLU A 99 -20.04 -8.17 3.20
N SER A 100 -19.09 -8.99 2.79
CA SER A 100 -19.31 -10.05 1.79
C SER A 100 -19.92 -11.33 2.34
N GLY A 101 -19.88 -11.55 3.66
CA GLY A 101 -20.28 -12.83 4.28
C GLY A 101 -19.43 -14.04 3.86
N SER A 102 -18.39 -13.84 3.03
CA SER A 102 -17.48 -14.87 2.50
C SER A 102 -16.08 -14.27 2.32
N ALA A 103 -15.04 -15.11 2.31
CA ALA A 103 -13.67 -14.63 2.14
C ALA A 103 -13.44 -14.15 0.70
N TYR A 104 -13.01 -12.89 0.52
CA TYR A 104 -12.65 -12.38 -0.81
C TYR A 104 -11.36 -12.98 -1.36
N TYR A 105 -10.55 -13.58 -0.49
CA TYR A 105 -9.39 -14.36 -0.86
C TYR A 105 -9.19 -15.53 0.10
N GLU A 106 -8.58 -16.60 -0.40
CA GLU A 106 -8.23 -17.80 0.35
C GLU A 106 -6.81 -18.23 -0.01
N GLN A 107 -6.05 -18.69 0.99
CA GLN A 107 -4.73 -19.27 0.77
C GLN A 107 -4.86 -20.78 0.63
N LEU A 108 -4.61 -21.30 -0.56
CA LEU A 108 -4.71 -22.73 -0.88
C LEU A 108 -3.34 -23.28 -1.29
N PRO A 109 -3.05 -24.56 -1.04
CA PRO A 109 -1.87 -25.21 -1.60
C PRO A 109 -1.91 -25.14 -3.13
N ALA A 110 -0.81 -24.72 -3.76
CA ALA A 110 -0.68 -24.68 -5.20
C ALA A 110 -0.92 -26.09 -5.77
N SER A 111 -1.92 -26.23 -6.64
CA SER A 111 -2.41 -27.54 -7.11
C SER A 111 -1.43 -28.27 -8.05
N SER A 112 -0.34 -27.62 -8.46
CA SER A 112 0.52 -28.06 -9.58
C SER A 112 2.03 -28.08 -9.30
N SER A 113 2.50 -27.73 -8.10
CA SER A 113 3.94 -27.82 -7.77
C SER A 113 4.16 -28.71 -6.55
N GLY A 114 4.98 -29.77 -6.69
CA GLY A 114 5.37 -30.69 -5.61
C GLY A 114 6.20 -30.06 -4.47
N GLU A 115 6.28 -28.74 -4.41
CA GLU A 115 6.79 -27.96 -3.30
C GLU A 115 5.60 -27.21 -2.71
N GLY A 116 5.44 -27.25 -1.37
CA GLY A 116 4.30 -26.68 -0.63
C GLY A 116 4.15 -25.16 -0.72
N ASN A 117 4.07 -24.62 -1.93
CA ASN A 117 3.82 -23.23 -2.24
C ASN A 117 2.34 -22.94 -1.99
N ILE A 118 2.08 -21.85 -1.29
CA ILE A 118 0.73 -21.37 -1.00
C ILE A 118 0.39 -20.33 -2.06
N THR A 119 -0.75 -20.51 -2.75
CA THR A 119 -1.28 -19.53 -3.70
C THR A 119 -2.46 -18.81 -3.07
N THR A 120 -2.50 -17.48 -3.21
CA THR A 120 -3.65 -16.68 -2.81
C THR A 120 -4.66 -16.66 -3.95
N TRP A 121 -5.81 -17.30 -3.75
CA TRP A 121 -6.94 -17.29 -4.66
C TRP A 121 -7.89 -16.16 -4.33
N PHE A 122 -8.41 -15.49 -5.34
CA PHE A 122 -9.36 -14.39 -5.18
C PHE A 122 -10.70 -14.73 -5.83
N LEU A 123 -11.76 -14.13 -5.30
CA LEU A 123 -13.10 -14.21 -5.90
C LEU A 123 -13.11 -13.80 -7.37
N ASN A 124 -12.33 -12.77 -7.73
CA ASN A 124 -12.11 -12.32 -9.10
C ASN A 124 -10.88 -11.40 -9.19
N VAL A 125 -10.44 -11.11 -10.42
CA VAL A 125 -9.31 -10.21 -10.72
C VAL A 125 -9.45 -8.81 -10.12
N THR A 126 -10.67 -8.28 -10.00
CA THR A 126 -10.90 -6.96 -9.40
C THR A 126 -10.51 -6.97 -7.93
N MET A 127 -10.90 -8.00 -7.19
CA MET A 127 -10.53 -8.14 -5.78
C MET A 127 -9.04 -8.45 -5.61
N ALA A 128 -8.46 -9.26 -6.49
CA ALA A 128 -7.01 -9.47 -6.52
C ALA A 128 -6.26 -8.13 -6.65
N ASN A 129 -6.71 -7.25 -7.55
CA ASN A 129 -6.14 -5.93 -7.72
C ASN A 129 -6.33 -5.06 -6.48
N VAL A 130 -7.52 -5.05 -5.88
CA VAL A 130 -7.81 -4.28 -4.66
C VAL A 130 -6.89 -4.70 -3.51
N TYR A 131 -6.81 -5.99 -3.22
CA TYR A 131 -6.00 -6.50 -2.11
C TYR A 131 -4.50 -6.29 -2.35
N THR A 132 -3.99 -6.60 -3.53
CA THR A 132 -2.56 -6.40 -3.83
C THR A 132 -2.15 -4.93 -3.73
N HIS A 133 -2.98 -3.98 -4.18
CA HIS A 133 -2.72 -2.55 -4.01
C HIS A 133 -2.84 -2.13 -2.54
N LEU A 134 -3.86 -2.61 -1.83
CA LEU A 134 -4.05 -2.31 -0.41
C LEU A 134 -2.84 -2.75 0.41
N TRP A 135 -2.38 -3.99 0.22
CA TRP A 135 -1.20 -4.56 0.88
C TRP A 135 0.08 -3.81 0.52
N ALA A 136 0.26 -3.47 -0.76
CA ALA A 136 1.34 -2.63 -1.23
C ALA A 136 1.38 -1.28 -0.47
N PHE A 137 0.25 -0.58 -0.37
CA PHE A 137 0.21 0.68 0.37
C PHE A 137 0.36 0.53 1.89
N GLN A 138 -0.05 -0.60 2.48
CA GLN A 138 0.27 -0.89 3.88
C GLN A 138 1.79 -1.00 4.10
N ILE A 139 2.52 -1.67 3.20
CA ILE A 139 3.99 -1.76 3.25
C ILE A 139 4.61 -0.37 3.13
N VAL A 140 4.16 0.45 2.18
CA VAL A 140 4.65 1.84 2.02
C VAL A 140 4.52 2.62 3.33
N CYS A 141 3.35 2.58 3.96
CA CYS A 141 3.13 3.27 5.24
C CYS A 141 4.04 2.71 6.35
N LEU A 142 4.22 1.39 6.44
CA LEU A 142 5.07 0.77 7.46
C LEU A 142 6.55 1.18 7.30
N LEU A 143 7.06 1.18 6.08
CA LEU A 143 8.45 1.57 5.79
C LEU A 143 8.70 3.05 6.06
N GLU A 144 7.77 3.94 5.71
CA GLU A 144 7.91 5.36 6.00
C GLU A 144 7.77 5.67 7.51
N LEU A 145 6.95 4.92 8.24
CA LEU A 145 6.88 5.03 9.70
C LEU A 145 8.20 4.60 10.37
N GLU A 146 8.81 3.51 9.93
CA GLU A 146 10.15 3.09 10.37
C GLU A 146 11.20 4.17 10.09
N ARG A 147 11.16 4.76 8.88
CA ARG A 147 12.07 5.84 8.48
C ARG A 147 11.89 7.10 9.34
N LEU A 148 10.65 7.48 9.64
CA LEU A 148 10.33 8.62 10.49
C LEU A 148 10.68 8.38 11.96
N GLU A 149 10.48 7.17 12.48
CA GLU A 149 10.87 6.78 13.83
C GLU A 149 12.38 6.95 14.05
N ALA A 150 13.20 6.55 13.08
CA ALA A 150 14.64 6.73 13.13
C ALA A 150 15.03 8.22 13.20
N VAL A 151 14.41 9.08 12.39
CA VAL A 151 14.66 10.53 12.39
C VAL A 151 14.25 11.15 13.72
N LEU A 152 13.03 10.87 14.18
CA LEU A 152 12.48 11.42 15.41
C LEU A 152 13.34 11.04 16.63
N SER A 153 13.85 9.80 16.66
CA SER A 153 14.73 9.30 17.72
C SER A 153 16.07 10.03 17.82
N HIS A 154 16.56 10.60 16.71
CA HIS A 154 17.79 11.39 16.70
C HIS A 154 17.59 12.84 17.13
N VAL A 155 16.40 13.41 16.94
CA VAL A 155 16.12 14.83 17.15
C VAL A 155 15.80 15.15 18.61
N SER A 156 15.21 14.23 19.38
CA SER A 156 14.90 14.46 20.80
C SER A 156 15.06 13.21 21.68
N PRO A 157 16.20 13.03 22.37
CA PRO A 157 16.35 11.97 23.37
C PRO A 157 15.62 12.25 24.70
N SER A 158 14.63 13.16 24.71
CA SER A 158 13.89 13.50 25.92
C SER A 158 13.07 12.30 26.43
N PRO A 159 13.03 12.00 27.73
CA PRO A 159 12.29 10.84 28.27
C PRO A 159 10.79 10.83 27.97
N THR A 160 10.18 11.98 27.64
CA THR A 160 8.80 12.09 27.14
C THR A 160 8.59 11.60 25.70
N PHE A 161 9.67 11.48 24.93
CA PHE A 161 9.66 11.04 23.53
C PHE A 161 9.47 9.52 23.41
N SER A 162 10.17 8.76 24.24
CA SER A 162 10.11 7.28 24.27
C SER A 162 8.75 6.73 24.72
N ASP A 163 7.96 7.50 25.48
CA ASP A 163 6.59 7.14 25.87
C ASP A 163 5.54 7.48 24.81
N ARG A 164 5.85 8.37 23.86
CA ARG A 164 4.91 8.82 22.81
C ARG A 164 5.04 8.03 21.52
N VAL A 165 6.26 7.66 21.10
CA VAL A 165 6.47 6.81 19.91
C VAL A 165 6.47 5.36 20.37
N GLN A 166 5.29 4.78 20.57
CA GLN A 166 5.17 3.32 20.75
C GLN A 166 4.77 2.66 19.42
N PHE A 167 5.31 3.15 18.31
CA PHE A 167 5.26 2.38 17.06
C PHE A 167 6.39 1.37 17.12
N ARG A 168 6.03 0.10 17.13
CA ARG A 168 7.00 -0.97 16.95
C ARG A 168 6.92 -1.36 15.49
N TYR A 169 7.96 -1.03 14.72
CA TYR A 169 8.10 -1.58 13.38
C TYR A 169 7.90 -3.10 13.43
N ASP A 170 6.89 -3.58 12.72
CA ASP A 170 6.48 -4.97 12.72
C ASP A 170 7.01 -5.64 11.45
N GLN A 171 8.28 -6.05 11.51
CA GLN A 171 8.96 -6.73 10.41
C GLN A 171 8.23 -8.03 10.02
N GLU A 172 7.65 -8.74 10.98
CA GLU A 172 6.88 -9.97 10.72
C GLU A 172 5.64 -9.64 9.86
N LYS A 173 4.95 -8.55 10.18
CA LYS A 173 3.82 -8.07 9.39
C LYS A 173 4.22 -7.65 7.98
N VAL A 174 5.33 -6.92 7.81
CA VAL A 174 5.83 -6.58 6.47
C VAL A 174 6.11 -7.86 5.67
N LEU A 175 6.81 -8.83 6.24
CA LEU A 175 7.09 -10.11 5.60
C LEU A 175 5.81 -10.89 5.25
N LYS A 176 4.83 -10.90 6.15
CA LYS A 176 3.54 -11.54 5.93
C LYS A 176 2.78 -10.91 4.76
N ILE A 177 2.72 -9.58 4.71
CA ILE A 177 2.04 -8.85 3.63
C ILE A 177 2.79 -9.05 2.30
N SER A 178 4.12 -9.00 2.31
CA SER A 178 4.94 -9.28 1.12
C SER A 178 4.69 -10.71 0.61
N SER A 179 4.61 -11.69 1.51
CA SER A 179 4.28 -13.07 1.16
C SER A 179 2.91 -13.17 0.49
N LEU A 180 1.89 -12.46 1.01
CA LEU A 180 0.57 -12.40 0.40
C LEU A 180 0.58 -11.80 -1.01
N ILE A 181 1.35 -10.73 -1.23
CA ILE A 181 1.52 -10.13 -2.55
C ILE A 181 2.18 -11.14 -3.50
N CYS A 182 3.29 -11.75 -3.10
CA CYS A 182 3.99 -12.73 -3.91
C CYS A 182 3.12 -13.95 -4.26
N SER A 183 2.40 -14.52 -3.29
CA SER A 183 1.51 -15.66 -3.52
C SER A 183 0.27 -15.30 -4.35
N SER A 184 -0.03 -14.02 -4.54
CA SER A 184 -1.08 -13.54 -5.43
C SER A 184 -0.65 -13.48 -6.89
N MET A 185 0.66 -13.49 -7.17
CA MET A 185 1.18 -13.41 -8.53
C MET A 185 0.79 -14.66 -9.32
N ASP A 186 0.84 -15.83 -8.70
CA ASP A 186 0.41 -17.10 -9.31
C ASP A 186 -1.06 -17.07 -9.77
N TYR A 187 -1.92 -16.30 -9.10
CA TYR A 187 -3.30 -16.08 -9.52
C TYR A 187 -3.39 -15.05 -10.65
N LEU A 188 -2.65 -13.95 -10.54
CA LEU A 188 -2.71 -12.86 -11.52
C LEU A 188 -2.08 -13.22 -12.87
N ILE A 189 -1.12 -14.14 -12.93
CA ILE A 189 -0.46 -14.55 -14.19
C ILE A 189 -1.14 -15.73 -14.90
N GLN A 190 -2.26 -16.22 -14.38
CA GLN A 190 -3.01 -17.30 -15.01
C GLN A 190 -3.53 -16.88 -16.39
N ASN A 191 -3.58 -17.82 -17.33
CA ASN A 191 -3.99 -17.57 -18.72
C ASN A 191 -5.40 -16.96 -18.81
N GLU A 192 -6.27 -17.34 -17.88
CA GLU A 192 -7.65 -16.88 -17.73
C GLU A 192 -7.75 -15.37 -17.43
N MET A 193 -6.71 -14.78 -16.84
CA MET A 193 -6.66 -13.36 -16.48
C MET A 193 -6.26 -12.47 -17.68
N GLY A 194 -5.84 -13.08 -18.79
CA GLY A 194 -5.42 -12.37 -20.01
C GLY A 194 -4.37 -11.30 -19.75
N LEU A 195 -4.47 -10.16 -20.44
CA LEU A 195 -3.55 -9.02 -20.25
C LEU A 195 -3.79 -8.24 -18.94
N PHE A 196 -4.96 -8.37 -18.34
CA PHE A 196 -5.33 -7.61 -17.15
C PHE A 196 -4.57 -8.07 -15.91
N GLY A 197 -4.33 -9.38 -15.81
CA GLY A 197 -3.58 -9.98 -14.72
C GLY A 197 -2.14 -9.47 -14.62
N PRO A 198 -1.28 -9.71 -15.63
CA PRO A 198 0.10 -9.23 -15.64
C PRO A 198 0.24 -7.70 -15.56
N ALA A 199 -0.67 -6.92 -16.14
CA ALA A 199 -0.64 -5.47 -15.99
C ALA A 199 -0.88 -5.01 -14.54
N SER A 200 -1.59 -5.82 -13.76
CA SER A 200 -1.94 -5.52 -12.37
C SER A 200 -0.84 -5.92 -11.37
N THR A 201 0.18 -6.68 -11.79
CA THR A 201 1.32 -7.07 -10.94
C THR A 201 2.39 -5.98 -10.86
N PHE A 202 2.44 -5.08 -11.85
CA PHE A 202 3.52 -4.11 -11.98
C PHE A 202 3.67 -3.19 -10.76
N PHE A 203 2.57 -2.62 -10.27
CA PHE A 203 2.65 -1.72 -9.11
C PHE A 203 2.97 -2.46 -7.80
N PRO A 204 2.31 -3.57 -7.44
CA PRO A 204 2.66 -4.30 -6.22
C PRO A 204 4.12 -4.81 -6.17
N LEU A 205 4.75 -5.10 -7.32
CA LEU A 205 6.11 -5.64 -7.38
C LEU A 205 7.19 -4.59 -7.63
N HIS A 206 6.96 -3.65 -8.54
CA HIS A 206 7.95 -2.64 -8.96
C HIS A 206 7.62 -1.24 -8.46
N GLY A 207 6.42 -1.06 -7.91
CA GLY A 207 5.89 0.22 -7.47
C GLY A 207 6.48 0.75 -6.16
N ILE A 208 7.06 -0.15 -5.36
CA ILE A 208 7.45 0.12 -3.98
C ILE A 208 8.92 -0.22 -3.78
N PRO A 209 9.78 0.76 -3.43
CA PRO A 209 11.13 0.49 -2.97
C PRO A 209 11.10 -0.48 -1.78
N GLY A 210 11.77 -1.63 -1.90
CA GLY A 210 11.89 -2.62 -0.82
C GLY A 210 11.06 -3.91 -0.97
N VAL A 211 10.05 -3.98 -1.84
CA VAL A 211 9.29 -5.24 -2.06
C VAL A 211 10.12 -6.26 -2.88
N CYS A 212 10.89 -5.78 -3.87
CA CYS A 212 11.79 -6.61 -4.68
C CYS A 212 13.26 -6.17 -4.66
N ASP A 213 13.60 -5.03 -4.03
CA ASP A 213 14.96 -4.46 -3.99
C ASP A 213 15.86 -5.10 -2.91
N GLY A 214 15.87 -6.43 -2.82
CA GLY A 214 16.94 -7.22 -2.18
C GLY A 214 17.27 -6.96 -0.68
N GLN A 215 16.67 -5.98 -0.02
CA GLN A 215 16.96 -5.64 1.39
C GLN A 215 16.07 -6.42 2.38
N ILE A 216 14.95 -6.98 1.92
CA ILE A 216 14.02 -7.77 2.76
C ILE A 216 14.09 -9.29 2.44
N TYR A 217 14.92 -9.70 1.47
CA TYR A 217 15.09 -11.12 1.15
C TYR A 217 16.18 -11.77 2.03
N PRO A 218 15.87 -12.80 2.85
CA PRO A 218 16.90 -13.69 3.32
C PRO A 218 17.52 -14.36 2.09
N ARG A 219 18.86 -14.28 1.97
CA ARG A 219 19.65 -14.93 0.93
C ARG A 219 19.10 -16.34 0.65
N GLY A 220 18.60 -16.59 -0.56
CA GLY A 220 18.36 -17.98 -0.95
C GLY A 220 17.41 -18.25 -2.10
N ARG A 221 16.60 -17.31 -2.61
CA ARG A 221 15.78 -17.57 -3.81
C ARG A 221 15.76 -16.36 -4.72
N HIS A 222 16.42 -16.49 -5.86
CA HIS A 222 16.28 -15.58 -6.98
C HIS A 222 14.83 -15.61 -7.46
N CYS A 223 14.18 -14.46 -7.57
CA CYS A 223 13.05 -14.30 -8.47
C CYS A 223 13.60 -14.47 -9.89
N ALA A 224 13.46 -15.68 -10.44
CA ALA A 224 13.61 -15.88 -11.86
C ALA A 224 12.41 -15.23 -12.55
N TYR A 225 12.69 -14.25 -13.40
CA TYR A 225 11.82 -13.93 -14.52
C TYR A 225 11.98 -14.99 -15.60
#